data_AF-A0A1C6DLS2-F1
#
_entry.id   AF-A0A1C6DLS2-F1
#
_cell.length_a   1.000
_cell.length_b   1.000
_cell.length_c   1.000
_cell.angle_alpha   90.00
_cell.angle_beta   90.00
_cell.angle_gamma   90.00
#
_symmetry.space_group_name_H-M   'P 1'
#
loop_
_entity.id
_entity.type
_entity.pdbx_description
1 polymer ?
#
loop_
_entity_poly.entity_id
_entity_poly.type
_entity_poly.pdbx_seq_one_letter_code
_entity_poly.pdbx_strand_id
1 'polypeptide(L)'
;MNIEYDFGLKAEDVVSYKGVKSNDNGDAGLVLVLEAADGKAEDVANQLASYQQDQVAFYGNYAEFAQAQDNVENAVIAFKGNTIVMVIASNECTADLDSAVDSALAD
;
A
#
# COMPACT_ATOMS: atom_id res chain seq x y z
N MET A 1 -1.43 -12.72 4.23
CA MET A 1 -1.17 -11.83 3.09
C MET A 1 -0.35 -12.62 2.09
N ASN A 2 -0.75 -12.62 0.83
CA ASN A 2 -0.11 -13.24 -0.32
C ASN A 2 0.06 -12.17 -1.39
N ILE A 3 1.29 -11.90 -1.84
CA ILE A 3 1.56 -10.72 -2.65
C ILE A 3 0.90 -10.75 -4.06
N GLU A 4 0.80 -11.94 -4.65
CA GLU A 4 0.17 -12.14 -5.96
C GLU A 4 -1.35 -11.99 -5.88
N TYR A 5 -1.96 -12.58 -4.86
CA TYR A 5 -3.41 -12.55 -4.69
C TYR A 5 -3.92 -11.21 -4.16
N ASP A 6 -3.23 -10.63 -3.16
CA ASP A 6 -3.71 -9.43 -2.47
C ASP A 6 -3.40 -8.15 -3.25
N PHE A 7 -2.29 -8.12 -4.02
CA PHE A 7 -1.80 -6.90 -4.68
C PHE A 7 -1.51 -7.08 -6.18
N GLY A 8 -1.64 -8.28 -6.73
CA GLY A 8 -1.34 -8.54 -8.14
C GLY A 8 0.15 -8.48 -8.49
N LEU A 9 1.04 -8.42 -7.49
CA LEU A 9 2.49 -8.35 -7.71
C LEU A 9 3.04 -9.73 -8.08
N LYS A 10 3.91 -9.80 -9.08
CA LYS A 10 4.57 -11.06 -9.43
C LYS A 10 5.54 -11.48 -8.32
N ALA A 11 5.47 -12.74 -7.88
CA ALA A 11 6.36 -13.24 -6.84
C ALA A 11 7.85 -13.14 -7.20
N GLU A 12 8.21 -13.22 -8.49
CA GLU A 12 9.60 -13.08 -8.97
C GLU A 12 10.15 -11.66 -8.88
N ASP A 13 9.27 -10.65 -8.83
CA ASP A 13 9.65 -9.24 -8.72
C ASP A 13 9.83 -8.79 -7.25
N VAL A 14 9.53 -9.68 -6.28
CA VAL A 14 9.56 -9.39 -4.83
C VAL A 14 10.45 -10.39 -4.10
N VAL A 15 11.54 -9.90 -3.51
CA VAL A 15 12.50 -10.70 -2.72
C VAL A 15 11.96 -11.03 -1.35
N SER A 16 11.40 -10.04 -0.67
CA SER A 16 10.84 -10.19 0.67
C SER A 16 9.71 -9.18 0.91
N TYR A 17 8.79 -9.49 1.82
CA TYR A 17 7.73 -8.56 2.19
C TYR A 17 7.24 -8.80 3.61
N LYS A 18 6.72 -7.74 4.22
CA LYS A 18 6.03 -7.79 5.51
C LYS A 18 4.96 -6.70 5.53
N GLY A 19 3.78 -7.05 6.00
CA GLY A 19 2.70 -6.07 6.11
C GLY A 19 1.59 -6.51 7.03
N VAL A 20 0.76 -5.54 7.37
CA VAL A 20 -0.48 -5.70 8.11
C VAL A 20 -1.56 -4.98 7.35
N LYS A 21 -2.67 -5.67 7.11
CA LYS A 21 -3.89 -5.12 6.50
C LYS A 21 -5.02 -5.24 7.51
N SER A 22 -5.87 -4.24 7.55
CA SER A 22 -7.13 -4.27 8.29
C SER A 22 -7.93 -5.53 7.94
N ASN A 23 -8.61 -6.09 8.94
CA ASN A 23 -9.56 -7.19 8.78
C ASN A 23 -11.01 -6.70 8.71
N ASP A 24 -11.25 -5.40 8.83
CA ASP A 24 -12.55 -4.77 8.64
C ASP A 24 -12.68 -4.30 7.19
N ASN A 25 -13.71 -4.79 6.50
CA ASN A 25 -13.97 -4.41 5.11
C ASN A 25 -14.27 -2.93 4.96
N GLY A 26 -14.76 -2.25 6.00
CA GLY A 26 -15.00 -0.81 6.00
C GLY A 26 -13.78 0.03 6.31
N ASP A 27 -12.62 -0.59 6.59
CA ASP A 27 -11.37 0.09 6.92
C ASP A 27 -10.24 -0.37 5.97
N ALA A 28 -9.75 0.55 5.15
CA ALA A 28 -8.71 0.27 4.15
C ALA A 28 -7.28 0.19 4.73
N GLY A 29 -7.12 0.32 6.05
CA GLY A 29 -5.81 0.39 6.71
C GLY A 29 -4.82 -0.67 6.23
N LEU A 30 -3.64 -0.23 5.80
CA LEU A 30 -2.57 -1.08 5.29
C LEU A 30 -1.21 -0.47 5.62
N VAL A 31 -0.29 -1.30 6.11
CA VAL A 31 1.15 -1.00 6.09
C VAL A 31 1.82 -2.18 5.40
N LEU A 32 2.50 -1.91 4.30
CA LEU A 32 3.24 -2.90 3.52
C LEU A 32 4.65 -2.37 3.28
N VAL A 33 5.63 -3.18 3.64
CA VAL A 33 7.04 -2.99 3.28
C VAL A 33 7.47 -4.19 2.47
N LEU A 34 8.12 -3.94 1.34
CA LEU A 34 8.68 -5.01 0.51
C LEU A 34 10.03 -4.62 -0.06
N GLU A 35 10.80 -5.64 -0.38
CA GLU A 35 12.06 -5.55 -1.10
C GLU A 35 11.83 -6.09 -2.51
N ALA A 36 11.95 -5.24 -3.51
CA ALA A 36 11.89 -5.63 -4.91
C ALA A 36 13.17 -6.36 -5.34
N ALA A 37 13.05 -7.21 -6.36
CA ALA A 37 14.21 -7.73 -7.07
C ALA A 37 14.99 -6.59 -7.75
N ASP A 38 16.26 -6.84 -8.05
CA ASP A 38 17.14 -5.84 -8.66
C ASP A 38 16.54 -5.27 -9.96
N GLY A 39 16.42 -3.94 -10.00
CA GLY A 39 15.85 -3.22 -11.14
C GLY A 39 14.32 -3.28 -11.23
N LYS A 40 13.62 -3.83 -10.22
CA LYS A 40 12.15 -3.97 -10.21
C LYS A 40 11.41 -2.98 -9.31
N ALA A 41 12.12 -2.13 -8.57
CA ALA A 41 11.49 -1.21 -7.62
C ALA A 41 10.41 -0.32 -8.26
N GLU A 42 10.70 0.27 -9.42
CA GLU A 42 9.75 1.12 -10.15
C GLU A 42 8.55 0.34 -10.69
N ASP A 43 8.78 -0.85 -11.27
CA ASP A 43 7.71 -1.74 -11.74
C ASP A 43 6.75 -2.11 -10.61
N VAL A 44 7.30 -2.49 -9.45
CA VAL A 44 6.52 -2.88 -8.28
C VAL A 44 5.76 -1.67 -7.71
N ALA A 45 6.39 -0.51 -7.61
CA ALA A 45 5.72 0.71 -7.16
C ALA A 45 4.55 1.11 -8.09
N ASN A 46 4.73 0.99 -9.42
CA ASN A 46 3.68 1.25 -10.40
C ASN A 46 2.50 0.26 -10.31
N GLN A 47 2.79 -1.01 -10.03
CA GLN A 47 1.75 -2.00 -9.78
C GLN A 47 0.99 -1.72 -8.47
N LEU A 48 1.68 -1.29 -7.41
CA LEU A 48 1.03 -0.85 -6.16
C LEU A 48 0.15 0.39 -6.37
N ALA A 49 0.57 1.34 -7.22
CA ALA A 49 -0.26 2.48 -7.59
C ALA A 49 -1.51 2.07 -8.40
N SER A 50 -1.38 1.04 -9.24
CA SER A 50 -2.54 0.45 -9.94
C SER A 50 -3.49 -0.24 -8.95
N TYR A 51 -2.94 -1.01 -8.00
CA TYR A 51 -3.71 -1.59 -6.91
C TYR A 51 -4.46 -0.53 -6.10
N GLN A 52 -3.81 0.59 -5.77
CA GLN A 52 -4.45 1.73 -5.10
C GLN A 52 -5.67 2.23 -5.91
N GLN A 53 -5.52 2.46 -7.21
CA GLN A 53 -6.63 2.92 -8.07
C GLN A 53 -7.80 1.94 -8.10
N ASP A 54 -7.51 0.63 -8.17
CA ASP A 54 -8.54 -0.41 -8.10
C ASP A 54 -9.26 -0.40 -6.75
N GLN A 55 -8.55 -0.15 -5.64
CA GLN A 55 -9.15 -0.01 -4.32
C GLN A 55 -10.03 1.24 -4.22
N VAL A 56 -9.62 2.40 -4.78
CA VAL A 56 -10.46 3.61 -4.83
C VAL A 56 -11.77 3.30 -5.53
N ALA A 57 -11.70 2.66 -6.70
CA ALA A 57 -12.88 2.26 -7.45
C ALA A 57 -13.75 1.25 -6.68
N PHE A 58 -13.13 0.29 -5.99
CA PHE A 58 -13.83 -0.71 -5.18
C PHE A 58 -14.64 -0.05 -4.05
N TYR A 59 -13.98 0.78 -3.22
CA TYR A 59 -14.62 1.45 -2.10
C TYR A 59 -15.66 2.48 -2.54
N GLY A 60 -15.41 3.18 -3.66
CA GLY A 60 -16.35 4.15 -4.22
C GLY A 60 -17.69 3.57 -4.70
N ASN A 61 -17.83 2.23 -4.77
CA ASN A 61 -19.11 1.58 -5.03
C ASN A 61 -20.07 1.61 -3.83
N TYR A 62 -19.58 1.90 -2.62
CA TYR A 62 -20.33 1.80 -1.37
C TYR A 62 -20.27 3.14 -0.62
N ALA A 63 -21.42 3.81 -0.48
CA ALA A 63 -21.47 5.12 0.18
C ALA A 63 -21.05 5.06 1.66
N GLU A 64 -21.28 3.94 2.32
CA GLU A 64 -20.84 3.67 3.69
C GLU A 64 -19.30 3.61 3.85
N PHE A 65 -18.56 3.46 2.75
CA PHE A 65 -17.10 3.37 2.75
C PHE A 65 -16.39 4.63 2.26
N ALA A 66 -17.09 5.78 2.27
CA ALA A 66 -16.51 7.06 1.84
C ALA A 66 -15.20 7.40 2.55
N GLN A 67 -15.06 7.11 3.86
CA GLN A 67 -13.81 7.34 4.58
C GLN A 67 -12.70 6.38 4.13
N ALA A 68 -13.02 5.10 3.90
CA ALA A 68 -12.04 4.13 3.42
C ALA A 68 -11.56 4.50 2.01
N GLN A 69 -12.46 4.96 1.14
CA GLN A 69 -12.09 5.48 -0.18
C GLN A 69 -11.11 6.65 -0.05
N ASP A 70 -11.44 7.65 0.78
CA ASP A 70 -10.58 8.82 1.02
C ASP A 70 -9.19 8.40 1.57
N ASN A 71 -9.14 7.43 2.48
CA ASN A 71 -7.87 6.89 2.97
C ASN A 71 -7.02 6.26 1.87
N VAL A 72 -7.65 5.54 0.92
CA VAL A 72 -6.96 4.93 -0.22
C VAL A 72 -6.50 6.00 -1.23
N GLU A 73 -7.32 7.02 -1.49
CA GLU A 73 -6.95 8.14 -2.37
C GLU A 73 -5.70 8.87 -1.85
N ASN A 74 -5.56 8.97 -0.53
CA ASN A 74 -4.43 9.56 0.17
C ASN A 74 -3.34 8.55 0.58
N ALA A 75 -3.32 7.35 -0.01
CA ALA A 75 -2.28 6.37 0.26
C ALA A 75 -0.89 6.91 -0.14
N VAL A 76 0.11 6.60 0.68
CA VAL A 76 1.51 6.95 0.40
C VAL A 76 2.21 5.72 -0.16
N ILE A 77 2.79 5.85 -1.35
CA ILE A 77 3.64 4.84 -1.98
C ILE A 77 5.00 5.49 -2.26
N ALA A 78 6.03 5.03 -1.59
CA ALA A 78 7.38 5.55 -1.76
C ALA A 78 8.39 4.41 -1.83
N PHE A 79 9.54 4.68 -2.46
CA PHE A 79 10.62 3.71 -2.53
C PHE A 79 11.99 4.37 -2.47
N LYS A 80 12.96 3.61 -1.97
CA LYS A 80 14.37 3.97 -1.95
C LYS A 80 15.21 2.72 -2.19
N GLY A 81 16.06 2.77 -3.21
CA GLY A 81 16.72 1.56 -3.70
C GLY A 81 15.68 0.51 -4.09
N ASN A 82 15.81 -0.69 -3.52
CA ASN A 82 14.85 -1.78 -3.72
C ASN A 82 13.78 -1.85 -2.63
N THR A 83 13.81 -0.99 -1.61
CA THR A 83 12.79 -1.00 -0.54
C THR A 83 11.62 -0.13 -0.95
N ILE A 84 10.42 -0.71 -0.95
CA ILE A 84 9.16 -0.03 -1.24
C ILE A 84 8.26 -0.09 -0.01
N VAL A 85 7.60 1.03 0.28
CA VAL A 85 6.64 1.17 1.37
C VAL A 85 5.33 1.67 0.77
N MET A 86 4.24 0.97 1.09
CA MET A 86 2.88 1.43 0.85
C MET A 86 2.14 1.53 2.17
N VAL A 87 1.52 2.68 2.43
CA VAL A 87 0.70 2.92 3.61
C VAL A 87 -0.65 3.50 3.20
N ILE A 88 -1.71 2.88 3.70
CA ILE A 88 -3.08 3.38 3.65
C ILE A 88 -3.51 3.61 5.09
N ALA A 89 -4.01 4.82 5.39
CA ALA A 89 -4.52 5.12 6.72
C ALA A 89 -5.68 4.18 7.09
N SER A 90 -5.68 3.71 8.34
CA SER A 90 -6.90 3.17 8.93
C SER A 90 -7.89 4.30 9.19
N ASN A 91 -9.19 4.00 9.27
CA ASN A 91 -10.22 4.96 9.69
C ASN A 91 -9.97 5.60 11.07
N GLU A 92 -9.18 4.95 11.94
CA GLU A 92 -8.80 5.50 13.25
C GLU A 92 -7.46 6.26 13.21
N CYS A 93 -6.77 6.26 12.07
CA CYS A 93 -5.46 6.87 11.93
C CYS A 93 -5.56 8.40 11.98
N THR A 94 -4.69 9.01 12.79
CA THR A 94 -4.51 10.47 12.87
C THR A 94 -3.06 10.88 12.59
N ALA A 95 -2.22 9.92 12.19
CA ALA A 95 -0.81 10.14 11.96
C ALA A 95 -0.55 10.75 10.57
N ASP A 96 0.50 11.54 10.48
CA ASP A 96 1.06 11.98 9.20
C ASP A 96 1.80 10.82 8.54
N LEU A 97 1.24 10.33 7.43
CA LEU A 97 1.77 9.17 6.71
C LEU A 97 3.08 9.49 5.99
N ASP A 98 3.22 10.69 5.43
CA ASP A 98 4.43 11.07 4.68
C ASP A 98 5.63 11.03 5.62
N SER A 99 5.53 11.67 6.79
CA SER A 99 6.57 11.66 7.81
C SER A 99 6.90 10.24 8.32
N ALA A 100 5.88 9.37 8.44
CA ALA A 100 6.07 7.99 8.89
C ALA A 100 6.81 7.14 7.84
N VAL A 101 6.46 7.31 6.57
CA VAL A 101 7.10 6.62 5.44
C VAL A 101 8.53 7.11 5.25
N ASP A 102 8.76 8.42 5.31
CA ASP A 102 10.10 9.01 5.23
C ASP A 102 11.01 8.47 6.34
N SER A 103 10.47 8.35 7.56
CA SER A 103 11.22 7.77 8.69
C SER A 103 11.55 6.29 8.49
N ALA A 104 10.67 5.54 7.81
CA ALA A 104 10.90 4.12 7.51
C ALA A 104 11.91 3.90 6.37
N LEU A 105 12.06 4.90 5.47
CA LEU A 105 13.01 4.90 4.36
C LEU A 105 14.31 5.65 4.68
N ALA A 106 14.41 6.28 5.86
CA ALA A 106 15.65 6.81 6.39
C ALA A 106 16.54 5.62 6.81
N ASP A 107 17.75 5.53 6.25
CA ASP A 107 18.70 4.41 6.49
C ASP A 107 19.16 4.35 7.96
#